data_AF-A0A8S9TXP7-F1
#
_entry.id   AF-A0A8S9TXP7-F1
#
_cell.length_a   1.000
_cell.length_b   1.000
_cell.length_c   1.000
_cell.angle_alpha   90.00
_cell.angle_beta   90.00
_cell.angle_gamma   90.00
#
_symmetry.space_group_name_H-M   'P 1'
#
loop_
_entity.id
_entity.type
_entity.pdbx_description
1 polymer ?
#
loop_
_entity_poly.entity_id
_entity_poly.type
_entity_poly.pdbx_seq_one_letter_code
_entity_poly.pdbx_strand_id
1 'polypeptide(L)'
;MCRVSVDISRSQHGAAPIRESSSAVGSRDRCGHQRPILRLAVVPHRRLRRNAAHLVYKLSATIPAGGGPYIFALHAIGPRAAFFSGLAETLKGIAVSASTFYTIYSYLQALFDIDVMFAPVFVVTFGFLLLSLNIFGVQASFRMQACSTTLCVLLLLIMFFSAIPHLSYNRWVVEQNWEFTSLDSTIHAIPSAMWFYLGTEGLPLASDETIEPEKNVPLGLFLS
;
A
#
# COMPACT_ATOMS: atom_id res chain seq x y z
N MET A 1 -22.15 14.66 -31.10
CA MET A 1 -22.18 16.02 -30.51
C MET A 1 -23.51 16.22 -29.82
N CYS A 2 -23.53 16.23 -28.49
CA CYS A 2 -24.64 16.78 -27.69
C CYS A 2 -24.04 17.32 -26.40
N ARG A 3 -23.99 18.65 -26.29
CA ARG A 3 -23.70 19.39 -25.06
C ARG A 3 -24.95 19.36 -24.20
N VAL A 4 -24.79 19.05 -22.91
CA VAL A 4 -25.78 19.43 -21.90
C VAL A 4 -25.18 20.60 -21.13
N SER A 5 -25.75 21.78 -21.37
CA SER A 5 -25.40 23.05 -20.77
C SER A 5 -25.82 23.08 -19.30
N VAL A 6 -24.93 23.64 -18.48
CA VAL A 6 -25.19 24.06 -17.10
C VAL A 6 -26.04 25.33 -17.17
N ASP A 7 -27.23 25.30 -16.57
CA ASP A 7 -28.07 26.49 -16.43
C ASP A 7 -28.00 27.01 -15.00
N ILE A 8 -27.28 28.13 -14.85
CA ILE A 8 -27.22 28.95 -13.64
C ILE A 8 -28.32 30.00 -13.80
N SER A 9 -29.42 29.86 -13.05
CA SER A 9 -30.40 30.94 -12.92
C SER A 9 -30.49 31.43 -11.48
N ARG A 10 -30.10 32.70 -11.33
CA ARG A 10 -30.22 33.55 -10.15
C ARG A 10 -31.68 34.00 -9.96
N SER A 11 -32.14 33.97 -8.73
CA SER A 11 -33.15 34.88 -8.16
C SER A 11 -32.90 34.95 -6.65
N GLN A 12 -32.08 35.88 -6.13
CA GLN A 12 -32.41 37.24 -5.68
C GLN A 12 -33.58 37.31 -4.67
N HIS A 13 -33.23 37.32 -3.36
CA HIS A 13 -33.63 38.30 -2.33
C HIS A 13 -33.85 37.65 -0.95
N GLY A 14 -33.18 38.19 0.08
CA GLY A 14 -33.49 37.92 1.49
C GLY A 14 -32.25 37.88 2.38
N ALA A 15 -32.08 38.95 3.16
CA ALA A 15 -31.00 39.15 4.13
C ALA A 15 -31.01 38.11 5.27
N ALA A 16 -29.84 37.93 5.89
CA ALA A 16 -29.64 37.16 7.13
C ALA A 16 -30.50 37.72 8.30
N PRO A 17 -30.71 36.94 9.38
CA PRO A 17 -29.69 36.95 10.42
C PRO A 17 -29.38 35.57 11.04
N ILE A 18 -28.16 35.53 11.56
CA ILE A 18 -27.57 34.52 12.44
C ILE A 18 -28.46 34.36 13.68
N ARG A 19 -28.82 33.12 14.02
CA ARG A 19 -29.38 32.79 15.34
C ARG A 19 -28.53 31.68 15.96
N GLU A 20 -27.52 32.11 16.71
CA GLU A 20 -27.03 31.35 17.85
C GLU A 20 -28.21 31.17 18.81
N SER A 21 -28.61 29.93 19.05
CA SER A 21 -29.35 29.59 20.26
C SER A 21 -28.61 28.47 20.96
N SER A 22 -27.79 28.91 21.92
CA SER A 22 -27.41 28.14 23.10
C SER A 22 -28.62 27.36 23.63
N SER A 23 -28.48 26.05 23.70
CA SER A 23 -29.28 25.18 24.54
C SER A 23 -28.41 23.98 24.89
N ALA A 24 -27.50 24.24 25.83
CA ALA A 24 -26.90 23.20 26.65
C ALA A 24 -28.03 22.52 27.45
N VAL A 25 -28.61 21.47 26.88
CA VAL A 25 -29.43 20.53 27.62
C VAL A 25 -28.52 19.37 27.99
N GLY A 26 -27.97 19.48 29.20
CA GLY A 26 -27.30 18.37 29.86
C GLY A 26 -28.32 17.28 30.17
N SER A 27 -28.35 16.22 29.36
CA SER A 27 -28.91 14.95 29.77
C SER A 27 -27.90 14.24 30.67
N ARG A 28 -28.12 14.34 31.98
CA ARG A 28 -27.52 13.45 32.98
C ARG A 28 -28.04 12.04 32.73
N ASP A 29 -27.34 11.27 31.92
CA ASP A 29 -27.51 9.82 31.91
C ASP A 29 -26.80 9.21 33.12
N ARG A 30 -27.64 8.66 33.97
CA ARG A 30 -27.37 8.18 35.33
C ARG A 30 -26.87 6.73 35.28
N CYS A 31 -25.78 6.47 34.56
CA CYS A 31 -25.09 5.18 34.59
C CYS A 31 -23.61 5.37 34.29
N GLY A 32 -22.77 5.17 35.31
CA GLY A 32 -21.31 5.36 35.26
C GLY A 32 -20.61 4.35 34.36
N HIS A 33 -20.74 4.53 33.05
CA HIS A 33 -19.92 3.82 32.08
C HIS A 33 -19.21 4.84 31.19
N GLN A 34 -17.98 5.13 31.58
CA GLN A 34 -17.01 5.97 30.90
C GLN A 34 -16.75 5.35 29.52
N ARG A 35 -17.48 5.81 28.49
CA ARG A 35 -17.27 5.34 27.12
C ARG A 35 -15.89 5.81 26.69
N PRO A 36 -14.96 4.91 26.31
CA PRO A 36 -13.65 5.34 25.86
C PRO A 36 -13.81 6.14 24.57
N ILE A 37 -13.29 7.36 24.60
CA ILE A 37 -13.20 8.33 23.48
C ILE A 37 -12.33 7.78 22.32
N LEU A 38 -11.82 6.56 22.45
CA LEU A 38 -10.97 5.82 21.51
C LEU A 38 -11.68 5.23 20.28
N ARG A 39 -12.97 5.53 20.04
CA ARG A 39 -13.66 5.07 18.81
C ARG A 39 -13.64 6.07 17.66
N LEU A 40 -13.22 7.32 17.85
CA LEU A 40 -13.27 8.33 16.78
C LEU A 40 -12.01 8.39 15.90
N ALA A 41 -10.85 7.92 16.39
CA ALA A 41 -9.59 8.03 15.64
C ALA A 41 -9.35 6.89 14.63
N VAL A 42 -10.05 5.76 14.74
CA VAL A 42 -9.79 4.55 13.92
C VAL A 42 -10.79 4.37 12.77
N VAL A 43 -11.84 5.20 12.71
CA VAL A 43 -12.92 5.08 11.72
C VAL A 43 -12.61 5.62 10.31
N PRO A 44 -11.65 6.54 10.05
CA PRO A 44 -11.47 7.04 8.68
C PRO A 44 -10.68 6.08 7.78
N HIS A 45 -9.81 5.23 8.32
CA HIS A 45 -8.94 4.35 7.51
C HIS A 45 -9.70 3.21 6.81
N ARG A 46 -10.71 2.60 7.44
CA ARG A 46 -11.44 1.47 6.84
C ARG A 46 -12.31 1.86 5.65
N ARG A 47 -12.88 3.08 5.65
CA ARG A 47 -13.64 3.61 4.50
C ARG A 47 -12.71 4.05 3.37
N LEU A 48 -11.59 4.71 3.69
CA LEU A 48 -10.62 5.11 2.68
C LEU A 48 -9.98 3.90 1.99
N ARG A 49 -9.57 2.88 2.75
CA ARG A 49 -8.93 1.67 2.21
C ARG A 49 -9.89 0.84 1.35
N ARG A 50 -11.15 0.67 1.78
CA ARG A 50 -12.18 0.00 0.95
C ARG A 50 -12.47 0.79 -0.32
N ASN A 51 -12.58 2.11 -0.24
CA ASN A 51 -12.88 2.93 -1.41
C ASN A 51 -11.72 2.92 -2.41
N ALA A 52 -10.47 3.01 -1.96
CA ALA A 52 -9.29 2.99 -2.82
C ALA A 52 -9.11 1.64 -3.51
N ALA A 53 -9.13 0.53 -2.77
CA ALA A 53 -9.02 -0.81 -3.34
C ALA A 53 -10.17 -1.12 -4.30
N HIS A 54 -11.39 -0.71 -3.96
CA HIS A 54 -12.55 -0.86 -4.84
C HIS A 54 -12.47 0.03 -6.09
N LEU A 55 -11.83 1.21 -6.01
CA LEU A 55 -11.59 2.06 -7.17
C LEU A 55 -10.61 1.41 -8.12
N VAL A 56 -9.50 0.87 -7.61
CA VAL A 56 -8.50 0.16 -8.40
C VAL A 56 -9.13 -1.07 -9.05
N TYR A 57 -9.87 -1.87 -8.29
CA TYR A 57 -10.66 -2.98 -8.82
C TYR A 57 -11.59 -2.56 -9.97
N LYS A 58 -12.37 -1.49 -9.78
CA LYS A 58 -13.29 -0.99 -10.81
C LYS A 58 -12.55 -0.50 -12.05
N LEU A 59 -11.45 0.22 -11.88
CA LEU A 59 -10.65 0.77 -12.98
C LEU A 59 -9.94 -0.34 -13.75
N SER A 60 -9.33 -1.30 -13.06
CA SER A 60 -8.69 -2.49 -13.64
C SER A 60 -9.68 -3.38 -14.40
N ALA A 61 -10.93 -3.49 -13.92
CA ALA A 61 -11.99 -4.22 -14.64
C ALA A 61 -12.50 -3.47 -15.88
N THR A 62 -12.46 -2.13 -15.89
CA THR A 62 -12.92 -1.31 -17.02
C THR A 62 -11.86 -1.04 -18.08
N ILE A 63 -10.56 -1.11 -17.73
CA ILE A 63 -9.45 -0.79 -18.62
C ILE A 63 -8.36 -1.87 -18.45
N PRO A 64 -8.47 -3.01 -19.14
CA PRO A 64 -7.50 -4.11 -19.06
C PRO A 64 -6.30 -3.82 -19.99
N ALA A 65 -5.58 -2.72 -19.75
CA ALA A 65 -4.39 -2.34 -20.51
C ALA A 65 -3.17 -2.22 -19.59
N GLY A 66 -2.02 -2.76 -20.01
CA GLY A 66 -0.78 -2.90 -19.22
C GLY A 66 0.01 -1.61 -19.00
N GLY A 67 -0.66 -0.54 -18.59
CA GLY A 67 -0.01 0.72 -18.22
C GLY A 67 -0.26 1.17 -16.79
N GLY A 68 -0.96 0.37 -15.98
CA GLY A 68 -1.14 0.61 -14.55
C GLY A 68 -1.64 2.03 -14.19
N PRO A 69 -1.07 2.69 -13.16
CA PRO A 69 -1.54 3.99 -12.69
C PRO A 69 -1.41 5.10 -13.74
N TYR A 70 -0.49 4.98 -14.71
CA TYR A 70 -0.36 5.93 -15.81
C TYR A 70 -1.63 5.98 -16.68
N ILE A 71 -2.13 4.81 -17.09
CA ILE A 71 -3.35 4.73 -17.92
C ILE A 71 -4.58 5.15 -17.11
N PHE A 72 -4.63 4.85 -15.81
CA PHE A 72 -5.71 5.32 -14.95
C PHE A 72 -5.70 6.85 -14.79
N ALA A 73 -4.54 7.46 -14.59
CA ALA A 73 -4.40 8.91 -14.51
C ALA A 73 -4.73 9.61 -15.83
N LEU A 74 -4.39 8.99 -16.97
CA LEU A 74 -4.72 9.49 -18.30
C LEU A 74 -6.23 9.59 -18.53
N HIS A 75 -6.98 8.54 -18.15
CA HIS A 75 -8.43 8.50 -18.32
C HIS A 75 -9.19 9.31 -17.26
N ALA A 76 -8.65 9.45 -16.05
CA ALA A 76 -9.33 10.12 -14.95
C ALA A 76 -9.07 11.64 -14.89
N ILE A 77 -7.84 12.08 -15.11
CA ILE A 77 -7.40 13.47 -14.85
C ILE A 77 -6.88 14.15 -16.12
N GLY A 78 -6.17 13.40 -16.97
CA GLY A 78 -5.68 13.86 -18.27
C GLY A 78 -4.16 13.76 -18.45
N PRO A 79 -3.64 14.18 -19.62
CA PRO A 79 -2.27 13.85 -20.05
C PRO A 79 -1.15 14.37 -19.14
N ARG A 80 -1.32 15.57 -18.55
CA ARG A 80 -0.32 16.16 -17.66
C ARG A 80 -0.15 15.35 -16.36
N ALA A 81 -1.26 14.90 -15.79
CA ALA A 81 -1.24 14.07 -14.59
C ALA A 81 -0.69 12.67 -14.88
N ALA A 82 -1.01 12.10 -16.05
CA ALA A 82 -0.44 10.84 -16.50
C ALA A 82 1.10 10.92 -16.58
N PHE A 83 1.65 11.98 -17.17
CA PHE A 83 3.10 12.17 -17.25
C PHE A 83 3.78 12.17 -15.88
N PHE A 84 3.26 12.92 -14.91
CA PHE A 84 3.79 12.91 -13.54
C PHE A 84 3.63 11.55 -12.85
N SER A 85 2.52 10.85 -13.08
CA SER A 85 2.31 9.51 -12.54
C SER A 85 3.33 8.51 -13.10
N GLY A 86 3.66 8.60 -14.39
CA GLY A 86 4.68 7.74 -15.01
C GLY A 86 6.08 8.02 -14.45
N LEU A 87 6.45 9.30 -14.31
CA LEU A 87 7.73 9.68 -13.70
C LEU A 87 7.84 9.26 -12.23
N ALA A 88 6.75 9.37 -11.47
CA ALA A 88 6.73 8.93 -10.08
C ALA A 88 6.91 7.40 -9.99
N GLU A 89 6.29 6.64 -10.90
CA GLU A 89 6.38 5.19 -10.95
C GLU A 89 7.79 4.71 -11.29
N THR A 90 8.48 5.35 -12.24
CA THR A 90 9.87 5.01 -12.58
C THR A 90 10.83 5.33 -11.43
N LEU A 91 10.66 6.49 -10.78
CA LEU A 91 11.46 6.84 -9.61
C LEU A 91 11.25 5.86 -8.44
N LYS A 92 9.98 5.46 -8.20
CA LYS A 92 9.63 4.42 -7.22
C LYS A 92 10.33 3.11 -7.53
N GLY A 93 10.29 2.65 -8.80
CA GLY A 93 10.94 1.41 -9.22
C GLY A 93 12.44 1.38 -8.91
N ILE A 94 13.14 2.50 -9.15
CA ILE A 94 14.58 2.63 -8.84
C ILE A 94 14.82 2.59 -7.33
N ALA A 95 14.03 3.35 -6.56
CA ALA A 95 14.19 3.43 -5.11
C ALA A 95 13.92 2.08 -4.42
N VAL A 96 12.86 1.37 -4.81
CA VAL A 96 12.50 0.06 -4.26
C VAL A 96 13.56 -0.99 -4.62
N SER A 97 14.05 -0.98 -5.86
CA SER A 97 15.10 -1.90 -6.29
C SER A 97 16.40 -1.67 -5.52
N ALA A 98 16.84 -0.41 -5.38
CA ALA A 98 18.04 -0.07 -4.62
C ALA A 98 17.93 -0.47 -3.14
N SER A 99 16.79 -0.17 -2.50
CA SER A 99 16.53 -0.54 -1.11
C SER A 99 16.54 -2.07 -0.90
N THR A 100 16.01 -2.84 -1.85
CA THR A 100 15.99 -4.31 -1.77
C THR A 100 17.41 -4.89 -1.82
N PHE A 101 18.26 -4.43 -2.75
CA PHE A 101 19.64 -4.92 -2.82
C PHE A 101 20.45 -4.59 -1.57
N TYR A 102 20.27 -3.38 -1.02
CA TYR A 102 20.92 -2.98 0.23
C TYR A 102 20.49 -3.87 1.40
N THR A 103 19.19 -4.19 1.48
CA THR A 103 18.64 -5.06 2.52
C THR A 103 19.17 -6.49 2.41
N ILE A 104 19.31 -7.04 1.19
CA ILE A 104 19.90 -8.37 1.00
C ILE A 104 21.37 -8.38 1.43
N TYR A 105 22.11 -7.33 1.08
CA TYR A 105 23.51 -7.20 1.46
C TYR A 105 23.70 -7.09 2.98
N SER A 106 22.83 -6.35 3.69
CA SER A 106 22.93 -6.24 5.15
C SER A 106 22.70 -7.58 5.87
N TYR A 107 21.87 -8.47 5.32
CA TYR A 107 21.76 -9.84 5.82
C TYR A 107 23.01 -10.67 5.56
N LEU A 108 23.62 -10.57 4.36
CA LEU A 108 24.87 -11.25 4.05
C LEU A 108 26.02 -10.79 4.95
N GLN A 109 26.09 -9.49 5.23
CA GLN A 109 27.05 -8.94 6.17
C GLN A 109 26.87 -9.55 7.57
N ALA A 110 25.64 -9.63 8.08
CA ALA A 110 25.36 -10.20 9.39
C ALA A 110 25.67 -11.71 9.48
N LEU A 111 25.59 -12.44 8.36
CA LEU A 111 25.82 -13.89 8.30
C LEU A 111 27.29 -14.28 8.10
N PHE A 112 28.01 -13.52 7.26
CA PHE A 112 29.36 -13.87 6.80
C PHE A 112 30.44 -12.86 7.21
N ASP A 113 30.09 -11.82 7.97
CA ASP A 113 30.99 -10.76 8.45
C ASP A 113 31.80 -10.09 7.32
N ILE A 114 31.14 -9.88 6.17
CA ILE A 114 31.76 -9.32 4.96
C ILE A 114 31.96 -7.81 5.13
N ASP A 115 33.13 -7.32 4.70
CA ASP A 115 33.47 -5.90 4.73
C ASP A 115 32.55 -5.05 3.83
N VAL A 116 32.16 -3.87 4.33
CA VAL A 116 31.24 -2.90 3.70
C VAL A 116 31.72 -2.45 2.32
N MET A 117 33.02 -2.47 2.05
CA MET A 117 33.60 -2.09 0.77
C MET A 117 33.13 -2.98 -0.39
N PHE A 118 32.67 -4.20 -0.11
CA PHE A 118 32.12 -5.10 -1.14
C PHE A 118 30.64 -4.85 -1.47
N ALA A 119 29.95 -3.97 -0.75
CA ALA A 119 28.56 -3.61 -1.01
C ALA A 119 28.28 -3.17 -2.46
N PRO A 120 29.00 -2.19 -3.06
CA PRO A 120 28.74 -1.77 -4.43
C PRO A 120 29.00 -2.88 -5.45
N VAL A 121 30.00 -3.73 -5.21
CA VAL A 121 30.31 -4.87 -6.09
C VAL A 121 29.13 -5.85 -6.10
N PHE A 122 28.59 -6.18 -4.93
CA PHE A 122 27.43 -7.06 -4.82
C PHE A 122 26.21 -6.53 -5.61
N VAL A 123 25.88 -5.25 -5.43
CA VAL A 123 24.76 -4.61 -6.14
C VAL A 123 24.96 -4.64 -7.65
N VAL A 124 26.17 -4.32 -8.13
CA VAL A 124 26.46 -4.33 -9.56
C VAL A 124 26.40 -5.75 -10.13
N THR A 125 27.02 -6.73 -9.48
CA THR A 125 27.03 -8.12 -9.95
C THR A 125 25.63 -8.73 -9.99
N PHE A 126 24.85 -8.61 -8.90
CA PHE A 126 23.48 -9.12 -8.88
C PHE A 126 22.53 -8.30 -9.77
N GLY A 127 22.75 -6.99 -9.88
CA GLY A 127 22.00 -6.14 -10.79
C GLY A 127 22.17 -6.56 -12.25
N PHE A 128 23.40 -6.80 -12.70
CA PHE A 128 23.66 -7.33 -14.04
C PHE A 128 23.11 -8.75 -14.23
N LEU A 129 23.19 -9.61 -13.21
CA LEU A 129 22.65 -10.97 -13.29
C LEU A 129 21.13 -10.96 -13.48
N LEU A 130 20.40 -10.19 -12.68
CA LEU A 130 18.94 -10.07 -12.78
C LEU A 130 18.50 -9.37 -14.05
N LEU A 131 19.25 -8.35 -14.50
CA LEU A 131 19.00 -7.69 -15.78
C LEU A 131 19.16 -8.67 -16.93
N SER A 132 20.22 -9.48 -16.92
CA SER A 132 20.47 -10.49 -17.95
C SER A 132 19.33 -11.50 -17.99
N LEU A 133 18.88 -11.99 -16.83
CA LEU A 133 17.74 -12.90 -16.73
C LEU A 133 16.46 -12.27 -17.34
N ASN A 134 16.20 -10.99 -17.07
CA ASN A 134 15.04 -10.28 -17.59
C ASN A 134 15.08 -10.19 -19.13
N ILE A 135 16.26 -10.01 -19.71
CA ILE A 135 16.47 -9.98 -21.17
C ILE A 135 16.24 -11.37 -21.81
N PHE A 136 16.70 -12.45 -21.16
CA PHE A 136 16.59 -13.81 -21.73
C PHE A 136 15.18 -14.40 -21.70
N GLY A 137 14.28 -13.91 -20.85
CA GLY A 137 12.90 -14.36 -20.86
C GLY A 137 12.06 -13.90 -19.68
N VAL A 138 11.01 -13.14 -19.98
CA VAL A 138 10.01 -12.69 -19.02
C VAL A 138 9.26 -13.89 -18.40
N GLN A 139 8.97 -14.93 -19.18
CA GLN A 139 8.30 -16.14 -18.68
C GLN A 139 9.14 -16.89 -17.63
N ALA A 140 10.46 -16.95 -17.79
CA ALA A 140 11.35 -17.57 -16.82
C ALA A 140 11.45 -16.74 -15.53
N SER A 141 11.47 -15.41 -15.67
CA SER A 141 11.48 -14.47 -14.55
C SER A 141 10.22 -14.61 -13.68
N PHE A 142 9.04 -14.69 -14.29
CA PHE A 142 7.78 -14.92 -13.56
C PHE A 142 7.75 -16.25 -12.81
N ARG A 143 8.28 -17.34 -13.39
CA ARG A 143 8.36 -18.64 -12.71
C ARG A 143 9.30 -18.59 -11.50
N MET A 144 10.47 -17.95 -11.63
CA MET A 144 11.38 -17.77 -10.51
C MET A 144 10.76 -16.93 -9.39
N GLN A 145 10.06 -15.85 -9.73
CA GLN A 145 9.33 -15.01 -8.78
C GLN A 145 8.28 -15.82 -8.01
N ALA A 146 7.50 -16.65 -8.71
CA ALA A 146 6.47 -17.49 -8.10
C ALA A 146 7.07 -18.55 -7.17
N CYS A 147 8.14 -19.23 -7.58
CA CYS A 147 8.87 -20.18 -6.74
C CYS A 147 9.43 -19.52 -5.48
N SER A 148 10.08 -18.35 -5.63
CA SER A 148 10.65 -17.60 -4.51
C SER A 148 9.57 -17.16 -3.52
N THR A 149 8.44 -16.65 -4.00
CA THR A 149 7.32 -16.23 -3.13
C THR A 149 6.72 -17.41 -2.38
N THR A 150 6.55 -18.55 -3.05
CA THR A 150 6.07 -19.80 -2.43
C THR A 150 7.02 -20.28 -1.34
N LEU A 151 8.33 -20.22 -1.59
CA LEU A 151 9.36 -20.55 -0.60
C LEU A 151 9.31 -19.59 0.61
N CYS A 152 9.19 -18.28 0.37
CA CYS A 152 9.07 -17.30 1.45
C CYS A 152 7.84 -17.56 2.32
N VAL A 153 6.67 -17.84 1.73
CA VAL A 153 5.46 -18.20 2.48
C VAL A 153 5.67 -19.48 3.30
N LEU A 154 6.32 -20.49 2.73
CA LEU A 154 6.63 -21.74 3.45
C LEU A 154 7.54 -21.48 4.66
N LEU A 155 8.61 -20.69 4.51
CA LEU A 155 9.50 -20.32 5.60
C LEU A 155 8.78 -19.52 6.69
N LEU A 156 7.88 -18.61 6.31
CA LEU A 156 7.05 -17.87 7.25
C LEU A 156 6.13 -18.79 8.05
N LEU A 157 5.52 -19.79 7.40
CA LEU A 157 4.70 -20.79 8.10
C LEU A 157 5.54 -21.61 9.07
N ILE A 158 6.72 -22.09 8.66
CA ILE A 158 7.64 -22.83 9.53
C ILE A 158 8.03 -21.99 10.74
N MET A 159 8.40 -20.73 10.52
CA MET A 159 8.73 -19.78 11.59
C MET A 159 7.54 -19.61 12.54
N PHE A 160 6.32 -19.45 12.02
CA PHE A 160 5.12 -19.27 12.83
C PHE A 160 4.82 -20.49 13.70
N PHE A 161 4.85 -21.70 13.13
CA PHE A 161 4.62 -22.93 13.90
C PHE A 161 5.74 -23.20 14.91
N SER A 162 6.99 -22.87 14.57
CA SER A 162 8.15 -22.98 15.46
C SER A 162 8.07 -22.00 16.65
N ALA A 163 7.44 -20.84 16.48
CA ALA A 163 7.32 -19.83 17.53
C ALA A 163 6.27 -20.17 18.60
N ILE A 164 5.27 -21.01 18.30
CA ILE A 164 4.19 -21.41 19.22
C ILE A 164 4.71 -21.92 20.58
N PRO A 165 5.67 -22.88 20.67
CA PRO A 165 6.18 -23.37 21.95
C PRO A 165 6.95 -22.33 22.77
N HIS A 166 7.42 -21.24 22.15
CA HIS A 166 8.20 -20.19 22.83
C HIS A 166 7.35 -18.99 23.26
N LEU A 167 6.02 -19.06 23.09
CA LEU A 167 5.11 -17.95 23.36
C LEU A 167 4.81 -17.82 24.86
N SER A 168 5.56 -16.97 25.57
CA SER A 168 5.28 -16.63 26.97
C SER A 168 4.32 -15.44 27.08
N TYR A 169 3.10 -15.70 27.55
CA TYR A 169 2.07 -14.65 27.71
C TYR A 169 2.51 -13.53 28.67
N ASN A 170 3.20 -13.87 29.77
CA ASN A 170 3.62 -12.88 30.76
C ASN A 170 4.60 -11.85 30.18
N ARG A 171 5.61 -12.32 29.43
CA ARG A 171 6.66 -11.45 28.86
C ARG A 171 6.16 -10.58 27.71
N TRP A 172 5.30 -11.14 26.85
CA TRP A 172 4.87 -10.48 25.61
C TRP A 172 3.56 -9.70 25.75
N VAL A 173 2.78 -9.94 26.80
CA VAL A 173 1.48 -9.26 27.02
C VAL A 173 1.41 -8.52 28.35
N VAL A 174 1.80 -9.14 29.46
CA VAL A 174 1.57 -8.55 30.79
C VAL A 174 2.63 -7.51 31.15
N GLU A 175 3.89 -7.79 30.83
CA GLU A 175 5.03 -6.93 31.14
C GLU A 175 5.23 -5.79 30.10
N GLN A 176 4.44 -5.77 29.02
CA GLN A 176 4.52 -4.73 28.01
C GLN A 176 3.70 -3.50 28.40
N ASN A 177 4.31 -2.32 28.27
CA ASN A 177 3.62 -1.06 28.45
C ASN A 177 2.78 -0.75 27.20
N TRP A 178 1.48 -1.01 27.27
CA TRP A 178 0.50 -0.71 26.21
C TRP A 178 0.08 0.76 26.14
N GLU A 179 0.80 1.63 26.85
CA GLU A 179 0.52 3.06 26.86
C GLU A 179 0.94 3.71 25.55
N PHE A 180 0.18 4.69 25.10
CA PHE A 180 0.52 5.43 23.90
C PHE A 180 1.78 6.27 24.16
N THR A 181 2.91 5.85 23.59
CA THR A 181 4.21 6.47 23.85
C THR A 181 4.25 7.94 23.43
N SER A 182 4.13 8.24 22.14
CA SER A 182 4.28 9.59 21.60
C SER A 182 3.77 9.69 20.16
N LEU A 183 3.42 10.92 19.75
CA LEU A 183 3.10 11.21 18.34
C LEU A 183 4.33 11.04 17.43
N ASP A 184 5.53 11.30 17.95
CA ASP A 184 6.79 11.19 17.21
C ASP A 184 7.07 9.74 16.79
N SER A 185 7.00 8.79 17.73
CA SER A 185 7.16 7.36 17.44
C SER A 185 6.06 6.84 16.50
N THR A 186 4.85 7.40 16.59
CA THR A 186 3.75 7.06 15.67
C THR A 186 4.06 7.51 14.25
N ILE A 187 4.58 8.71 14.05
CA ILE A 187 4.95 9.22 12.72
C ILE A 187 6.08 8.38 12.12
N HIS A 188 7.07 7.98 12.92
CA HIS A 188 8.15 7.09 12.46
C HIS A 188 7.69 5.67 12.09
N ALA A 189 6.59 5.19 12.67
CA ALA A 189 6.02 3.88 12.34
C ALA A 189 5.15 3.88 11.07
N ILE A 190 4.69 5.04 10.59
CA ILE A 190 3.84 5.11 9.39
C ILE A 190 4.59 4.62 8.13
N PRO A 191 5.83 5.07 7.83
CA PRO A 191 6.57 4.60 6.67
C PRO A 191 6.86 3.10 6.69
N SER A 192 7.15 2.52 7.86
CA SER A 192 7.39 1.08 7.97
C SER A 192 6.11 0.28 7.71
N ALA A 193 4.95 0.77 8.15
CA ALA A 193 3.66 0.18 7.80
C ALA A 193 3.32 0.33 6.31
N MET A 194 3.69 1.46 5.68
CA MET A 194 3.43 1.72 4.26
C MET A 194 4.16 0.74 3.35
N TRP A 195 5.38 0.31 3.73
CA TRP A 195 6.16 -0.68 2.99
C TRP A 195 5.42 -1.98 2.71
N PHE A 196 4.55 -2.43 3.62
CA PHE A 196 3.76 -3.65 3.44
C PHE A 196 2.64 -3.53 2.40
N TYR A 197 2.24 -2.31 2.04
CA TYR A 197 1.20 -2.08 1.04
C TYR A 197 1.77 -1.83 -0.36
N LEU A 198 3.06 -1.51 -0.45
CA LEU A 198 3.79 -1.37 -1.70
C LEU A 198 3.82 -2.72 -2.45
N GLY A 199 3.39 -2.70 -3.71
CA GLY A 199 3.40 -3.86 -4.60
C GLY A 199 2.01 -4.32 -5.02
N THR A 200 0.96 -4.01 -4.27
CA THR A 200 -0.43 -4.31 -4.66
C THR A 200 -0.85 -3.55 -5.93
N GLU A 201 -0.29 -2.37 -6.14
CA GLU A 201 -0.48 -1.56 -7.34
C GLU A 201 0.28 -2.09 -8.57
N GLY A 202 1.15 -3.08 -8.40
CA GLY A 202 1.90 -3.72 -9.49
C GLY A 202 1.08 -4.69 -10.33
N LEU A 203 -0.02 -5.22 -9.77
CA LEU A 203 -0.87 -6.23 -10.41
C LEU A 203 -1.43 -5.78 -11.79
N PRO A 204 -1.94 -4.54 -11.95
CA PRO A 204 -2.46 -4.10 -13.25
C PRO A 204 -1.37 -3.78 -14.28
N LEU A 205 -0.11 -3.60 -13.89
CA LEU A 205 0.98 -3.39 -14.86
C LEU A 205 1.29 -4.67 -15.64
N ALA A 206 1.04 -5.84 -15.06
CA ALA A 206 1.29 -7.13 -15.70
C ALA A 206 0.10 -7.63 -16.54
N SER A 207 -0.91 -6.80 -16.81
CA SER A 207 -2.12 -7.24 -17.52
C SER A 207 -1.84 -7.67 -18.96
N ASP A 208 -0.84 -7.08 -19.63
CA ASP A 208 -0.49 -7.41 -21.02
C ASP A 208 0.10 -8.82 -21.17
N GLU A 209 0.70 -9.35 -20.10
CA GLU A 209 1.28 -10.70 -20.04
C GLU A 209 0.32 -11.72 -19.40
N THR A 210 -0.90 -11.29 -19.04
CA THR A 210 -1.90 -12.12 -18.36
C THR A 210 -2.86 -12.74 -19.37
N ILE A 211 -3.11 -14.04 -19.23
CA ILE A 211 -4.17 -14.73 -19.99
C ILE A 211 -5.52 -14.24 -19.46
N GLU A 212 -6.44 -13.76 -20.31
CA GLU A 212 -7.75 -13.23 -19.90
C GLU A 212 -7.68 -12.17 -18.76
N PRO A 213 -7.07 -10.99 -19.02
CA PRO A 213 -6.82 -9.99 -17.98
C PRO A 213 -8.10 -9.46 -17.33
N GLU A 214 -9.22 -9.40 -18.07
CA GLU A 214 -10.53 -8.93 -17.58
C GLU A 214 -11.06 -9.72 -16.37
N LYS A 215 -10.68 -11.00 -16.25
CA LYS A 215 -11.11 -11.87 -15.15
C LYS A 215 -10.01 -12.11 -14.14
N ASN A 216 -8.78 -12.32 -14.61
CA ASN A 216 -7.68 -12.78 -13.77
C ASN A 216 -7.01 -11.67 -12.96
N VAL A 217 -6.91 -10.46 -13.51
CA VAL A 217 -6.39 -9.28 -12.78
C VAL A 217 -7.29 -8.91 -11.59
N PRO A 218 -8.62 -8.73 -11.75
CA PRO A 218 -9.48 -8.39 -10.62
C PRO A 218 -9.56 -9.50 -9.56
N LEU A 219 -9.47 -10.77 -9.97
CA LEU A 219 -9.43 -11.90 -9.03
C LEU A 219 -8.13 -11.91 -8.21
N GLY A 220 -6.99 -11.66 -8.86
CA GLY A 220 -5.69 -11.56 -8.19
C GLY A 220 -5.66 -10.48 -7.12
N LEU A 221 -6.23 -9.30 -7.42
CA LEU A 221 -6.33 -8.18 -6.47
C LEU A 221 -7.27 -8.47 -5.29
N PHE A 222 -8.26 -9.35 -5.45
CA PHE A 222 -9.16 -9.74 -4.37
C PHE A 222 -8.54 -10.79 -3.43
N LEU A 223 -7.68 -11.67 -3.97
CA LEU A 223 -7.02 -12.73 -3.21
C LEU A 223 -5.75 -12.26 -2.47
N SER A 224 -5.14 -11.16 -2.92
CA SER A 224 -3.98 -10.51 -2.28
C SER A 224 -4.37 -9.74 -1.01
#